data_AF-A8HUE1-F1
#
_entry.id   AF-A8HUE1-F1
#
_cell.length_a   1.000
_cell.length_b   1.000
_cell.length_c   1.000
_cell.angle_alpha   90.00
_cell.angle_beta   90.00
_cell.angle_gamma   90.00
#
_symmetry.space_group_name_H-M   'P 1'
#
loop_
_entity.id
_entity.type
_entity.pdbx_description
1 polymer ?
#
loop_
_entity_poly.entity_id
_entity_poly.type
_entity_poly.pdbx_seq_one_letter_code
_entity_poly.pdbx_strand_id
1 'polypeptide(L)'
;MKVITVGAVLVGAAFLAGCSTGLDGFGAKTTAMDQRVPLSAPTASVESAPVPPPAMADAAPATGATAASASAAVTPKTVASNVPLTPPPALPTGSAYAATGAKEALSGAWTLAWDSGQHTCPVQLTTDRGMNGLSARADVSCPSEIFMTKGWDMMGSDIVLQDHLGKVTARLQPAGPNAFIGTLVENNQAIALNR
;
A
#
# COMPACT_ATOMS: atom_id res chain seq x y z
N MET A 1 -59.93 -28.03 29.93
CA MET A 1 -58.71 -28.68 29.39
C MET A 1 -57.51 -27.89 29.92
N LYS A 2 -56.38 -28.41 30.38
CA LYS A 2 -55.92 -29.73 30.82
C LYS A 2 -54.52 -29.44 31.44
N VAL A 3 -54.37 -29.68 32.75
CA VAL A 3 -53.15 -30.04 33.52
C VAL A 3 -51.86 -29.20 33.38
N ILE A 4 -51.52 -28.50 34.47
CA ILE A 4 -50.20 -27.96 34.85
C ILE A 4 -49.23 -29.12 35.12
N THR A 5 -48.00 -29.07 34.61
CA THR A 5 -46.92 -29.99 35.05
C THR A 5 -45.71 -29.20 35.55
N VAL A 6 -45.36 -29.53 36.80
CA VAL A 6 -44.25 -29.04 37.62
C VAL A 6 -43.12 -30.08 37.58
N GLY A 7 -41.86 -29.62 37.63
CA GLY A 7 -40.66 -30.43 37.96
C GLY A 7 -39.77 -30.78 36.75
N ALA A 8 -38.44 -30.80 36.82
CA ALA A 8 -37.57 -30.96 37.97
C ALA A 8 -36.19 -30.31 37.76
N VAL A 9 -35.65 -29.80 38.87
CA VAL A 9 -34.27 -29.38 39.11
C VAL A 9 -33.33 -30.58 39.01
N LEU A 10 -32.19 -30.44 38.33
CA LEU A 10 -31.05 -31.33 38.50
C LEU A 10 -29.75 -30.53 38.56
N VAL A 11 -29.24 -30.48 39.79
CA VAL A 11 -27.95 -29.97 40.24
C VAL A 11 -26.86 -30.92 39.75
N GLY A 12 -25.82 -30.38 39.11
CA GLY A 12 -24.59 -31.09 38.79
C GLY A 12 -23.39 -30.21 39.10
N ALA A 13 -22.87 -30.32 40.32
CA ALA A 13 -21.66 -29.65 40.79
C ALA A 13 -20.48 -30.63 40.81
N ALA A 14 -19.30 -30.06 40.53
CA ALA A 14 -17.95 -30.51 40.88
C ALA A 14 -17.32 -31.70 40.10
N PHE A 15 -16.33 -31.37 39.26
CA PHE A 15 -15.00 -31.98 39.37
C PHE A 15 -13.91 -30.90 39.35
N LEU A 16 -13.06 -30.99 40.37
CA LEU A 16 -11.90 -30.16 40.68
C LEU A 16 -10.65 -30.64 39.93
N ALA A 17 -9.76 -29.68 39.68
CA ALA A 17 -8.29 -29.77 39.72
C ALA A 17 -7.55 -30.74 38.77
N GLY A 18 -6.90 -30.14 37.77
CA GLY A 18 -5.72 -30.68 37.10
C GLY A 18 -4.67 -29.57 36.92
N CYS A 19 -3.72 -29.51 37.85
CA CYS A 19 -2.58 -28.59 37.88
C CYS A 19 -1.45 -29.01 36.93
N SER A 20 -0.58 -28.02 36.65
CA SER A 20 0.83 -28.11 36.17
C SER A 20 0.95 -28.03 34.64
N THR A 21 1.71 -27.14 34.00
CA THR A 21 2.97 -26.40 34.28
C THR A 21 3.08 -25.27 33.24
N GLY A 22 3.68 -24.09 33.45
CA GLY A 22 4.42 -23.55 34.57
C GLY A 22 4.51 -22.02 34.47
N LEU A 23 4.63 -21.41 35.65
CA LEU A 23 5.03 -20.03 35.84
C LEU A 23 6.54 -20.07 36.11
N ASP A 24 7.33 -19.65 35.13
CA ASP A 24 8.74 -19.33 35.34
C ASP A 24 9.00 -17.98 34.68
N GLY A 25 9.42 -17.00 35.46
CA GLY A 25 9.93 -15.74 34.91
C GLY A 25 9.32 -14.43 35.41
N PHE A 26 8.94 -14.31 36.69
CA PHE A 26 8.98 -13.01 37.37
C PHE A 26 10.07 -13.02 38.44
N GLY A 27 11.32 -12.86 37.98
CA GLY A 27 12.48 -12.56 38.80
C GLY A 27 12.89 -11.11 38.57
N ALA A 28 12.61 -10.24 39.54
CA ALA A 28 13.20 -8.91 39.60
C ALA A 28 14.69 -9.03 39.95
N LYS A 29 15.54 -8.31 39.19
CA LYS A 29 16.74 -7.55 39.62
C LYS A 29 17.61 -7.23 38.39
N THR A 30 17.66 -5.94 38.02
CA THR A 30 18.85 -5.06 38.10
C THR A 30 18.63 -3.81 37.24
N THR A 31 18.58 -2.65 37.88
CA THR A 31 18.95 -1.37 37.27
C THR A 31 20.40 -1.44 36.79
N ALA A 32 20.64 -1.24 35.50
CA ALA A 32 21.94 -0.80 34.96
C ALA A 32 21.75 -0.18 33.57
N MET A 33 22.12 1.10 33.48
CA MET A 33 22.76 1.81 32.36
C MET A 33 22.25 1.54 30.94
N ASP A 34 21.67 2.55 30.29
CA ASP A 34 22.42 3.42 29.38
C ASP A 34 23.19 2.66 28.31
N GLN A 35 22.54 2.49 27.16
CA GLN A 35 23.19 2.58 25.87
C GLN A 35 22.12 2.91 24.82
N ARG A 36 21.76 4.20 24.74
CA ARG A 36 21.27 4.75 23.49
C ARG A 36 22.42 4.62 22.50
N VAL A 37 22.42 3.58 21.68
CA VAL A 37 23.24 3.55 20.48
C VAL A 37 22.55 4.48 19.49
N PRO A 38 23.11 5.66 19.18
CA PRO A 38 22.61 6.43 18.04
C PRO A 38 22.90 5.61 16.79
N LEU A 39 21.84 5.05 16.17
CA LEU A 39 21.95 4.65 14.77
C LEU A 39 22.33 5.92 14.00
N SER A 40 23.57 5.93 13.52
CA SER A 40 24.09 6.99 12.66
C SER A 40 23.17 7.06 11.44
N ALA A 41 22.40 8.14 11.34
CA ALA A 41 21.68 8.45 10.13
C ALA A 41 22.70 8.55 8.98
N PRO A 42 22.47 7.92 7.83
CA PRO A 42 23.32 8.14 6.66
C PRO A 42 23.11 9.59 6.19
N THR A 43 24.00 10.48 6.62
CA THR A 43 24.17 11.79 5.98
C THR A 43 24.91 11.55 4.68
N ALA A 44 24.17 11.31 3.60
CA ALA A 44 24.71 11.47 2.26
C ALA A 44 25.04 12.95 2.08
N SER A 45 26.33 13.28 2.01
CA SER A 45 26.81 14.60 1.61
C SER A 45 26.33 14.86 0.19
N VAL A 46 25.41 15.80 0.01
CA VAL A 46 25.03 16.29 -1.32
C VAL A 46 26.13 17.23 -1.78
N GLU A 47 27.01 16.73 -2.65
CA GLU A 47 27.95 17.56 -3.39
C GLU A 47 27.17 18.32 -4.48
N SER A 48 26.81 19.56 -4.16
CA SER A 48 26.28 20.50 -5.15
C SER A 48 27.42 20.98 -6.04
N ALA A 49 27.70 20.24 -7.12
CA ALA A 49 28.50 20.78 -8.22
C ALA A 49 27.70 21.88 -8.94
N PRO A 50 28.22 23.12 -9.05
CA PRO A 50 27.58 24.16 -9.83
C PRO A 50 27.54 23.77 -11.31
N VAL A 51 26.33 23.75 -11.88
CA VAL A 51 26.13 23.65 -13.32
C VAL A 51 26.74 24.91 -13.97
N PRO A 52 27.62 24.78 -14.98
CA PRO A 52 28.16 25.93 -15.68
C PRO A 52 27.03 26.72 -16.36
N PRO A 53 27.09 28.06 -16.34
CA PRO A 53 26.08 28.89 -16.98
C PRO A 53 26.04 28.62 -18.49
N PRO A 54 24.84 28.63 -19.13
CA PRO A 54 24.75 28.58 -20.57
C PRO A 54 25.49 29.78 -21.15
N ALA A 55 26.41 29.51 -22.08
CA ALA A 55 27.10 30.54 -22.84
C ALA A 55 26.04 31.43 -23.53
N MET A 56 25.92 32.66 -23.06
CA MET A 56 25.18 33.71 -23.74
C MET A 56 25.89 33.98 -25.05
N ALA A 57 25.32 33.51 -26.15
CA ALA A 57 25.65 34.03 -27.47
C ALA A 57 25.27 35.51 -27.51
N ASP A 58 26.22 36.32 -27.95
CA ASP A 58 26.22 37.78 -27.97
C ASP A 58 24.89 38.40 -28.39
N ALA A 59 24.26 39.11 -27.45
CA ALA A 59 23.26 40.12 -27.75
C ALA A 59 24.00 41.38 -28.23
N ALA A 60 23.99 41.60 -29.55
CA ALA A 60 24.28 42.90 -30.13
C ALA A 60 23.22 43.95 -29.68
N PRO A 61 23.60 45.23 -29.52
CA PRO A 61 22.77 46.23 -28.85
C PRO A 61 21.53 46.58 -29.68
N ALA A 62 20.36 46.41 -29.05
CA ALA A 62 19.08 46.89 -29.55
C ALA A 62 19.11 48.41 -29.68
N THR A 63 19.01 48.90 -30.91
CA THR A 63 18.78 50.32 -31.22
C THR A 63 17.47 50.43 -31.97
N GLY A 64 16.52 51.19 -31.41
CA GLY A 64 15.43 51.85 -32.13
C GLY A 64 14.25 50.99 -32.57
N ALA A 65 13.12 51.12 -31.86
CA ALA A 65 11.82 50.86 -32.45
C ALA A 65 11.46 52.00 -33.42
N THR A 66 11.31 51.70 -34.71
CA THR A 66 10.61 52.57 -35.67
C THR A 66 9.60 51.75 -36.46
N ALA A 67 8.35 52.21 -36.45
CA ALA A 67 7.22 51.61 -37.15
C ALA A 67 7.31 51.88 -38.67
N ALA A 68 8.08 51.08 -39.41
CA ALA A 68 8.16 51.19 -40.87
C ALA A 68 8.72 49.94 -41.58
N SER A 69 8.14 48.75 -41.38
CA SER A 69 8.38 47.60 -42.28
C SER A 69 7.46 46.42 -41.98
N ALA A 70 6.15 46.61 -42.18
CA ALA A 70 5.14 45.54 -42.15
C ALA A 70 4.90 44.93 -43.55
N SER A 71 5.96 44.71 -44.34
CA SER A 71 5.80 44.26 -45.74
C SER A 71 7.03 43.50 -46.29
N ALA A 72 7.44 42.40 -45.66
CA ALA A 72 8.32 41.41 -46.31
C ALA A 72 8.39 40.09 -45.50
N ALA A 73 7.26 39.43 -45.27
CA ALA A 73 7.27 38.03 -44.87
C ALA A 73 7.49 37.15 -46.12
N VAL A 74 8.73 37.11 -46.61
CA VAL A 74 9.16 36.15 -47.63
C VAL A 74 9.73 34.93 -46.91
N THR A 75 9.06 33.80 -47.09
CA THR A 75 9.40 32.48 -46.55
C THR A 75 10.63 31.90 -47.26
N PRO A 76 11.68 31.47 -46.53
CA PRO A 76 12.64 30.52 -47.07
C PRO A 76 12.04 29.10 -46.98
N LYS A 77 11.69 28.50 -48.12
CA LYS A 77 11.50 27.05 -48.22
C LYS A 77 12.87 26.38 -48.20
N THR A 78 13.36 26.07 -47.00
CA THR A 78 14.50 25.17 -46.84
C THR A 78 13.98 23.75 -46.75
N VAL A 79 14.29 22.94 -47.76
CA VAL A 79 14.05 21.51 -47.79
C VAL A 79 14.92 20.86 -46.72
N ALA A 80 14.31 20.43 -45.61
CA ALA A 80 15.00 19.67 -44.59
C ALA A 80 15.18 18.23 -45.06
N SER A 81 16.44 17.83 -45.12
CA SER A 81 16.96 16.49 -45.40
C SER A 81 16.29 15.42 -44.52
N ASN A 82 16.06 14.24 -45.08
CA ASN A 82 15.51 13.07 -44.39
C ASN A 82 16.44 12.66 -43.22
N VAL A 83 16.11 13.08 -42.00
CA VAL A 83 16.71 12.55 -40.78
C VAL A 83 15.99 11.24 -40.44
N PRO A 84 16.68 10.09 -40.34
CA PRO A 84 16.07 8.87 -39.85
C PRO A 84 15.60 9.10 -38.41
N LEU A 85 14.28 9.07 -38.20
CA LEU A 85 13.66 9.06 -36.88
C LEU A 85 14.01 7.73 -36.20
N THR A 86 15.19 7.67 -35.59
CA THR A 86 15.50 6.62 -34.63
C THR A 86 14.56 6.86 -33.44
N PRO A 87 13.68 5.90 -33.08
CA PRO A 87 12.85 6.04 -31.90
C PRO A 87 13.74 6.30 -30.68
N PRO A 88 13.39 7.24 -29.79
CA PRO A 88 14.13 7.39 -28.54
C PRO A 88 14.17 6.02 -27.83
N PRO A 89 15.30 5.63 -27.22
CA PRO A 89 15.38 4.40 -26.47
C PRO A 89 14.24 4.41 -25.45
N ALA A 90 13.44 3.35 -25.46
CA ALA A 90 12.38 3.16 -24.48
C ALA A 90 13.02 3.24 -23.09
N LEU A 91 12.86 4.38 -22.41
CA LEU A 91 13.00 4.42 -20.97
C LEU A 91 12.05 3.33 -20.43
N PRO A 92 12.44 2.56 -19.41
CA PRO A 92 11.51 1.65 -18.73
C PRO A 92 10.48 2.49 -17.95
N THR A 93 9.56 3.13 -18.66
CA THR A 93 8.41 3.81 -18.09
C THR A 93 7.33 2.76 -17.83
N GLY A 94 7.33 2.22 -16.62
CA GLY A 94 6.14 1.63 -16.03
C GLY A 94 6.15 0.13 -15.86
N SER A 95 6.99 -0.38 -14.95
CA SER A 95 6.81 -1.71 -14.36
C SER A 95 6.68 -1.68 -12.83
N ALA A 96 6.41 -0.52 -12.21
CA ALA A 96 6.20 -0.46 -10.76
C ALA A 96 4.99 -1.33 -10.32
N TYR A 97 4.02 -1.53 -11.22
CA TYR A 97 2.83 -2.34 -10.99
C TYR A 97 2.68 -3.50 -11.97
N ALA A 98 3.80 -4.05 -12.46
CA ALA A 98 3.74 -5.35 -13.11
C ALA A 98 3.33 -6.38 -12.05
N ALA A 99 2.26 -7.12 -12.33
CA ALA A 99 1.87 -8.23 -11.51
C ALA A 99 2.98 -9.31 -11.59
N THR A 100 3.42 -9.78 -10.42
CA THR A 100 4.49 -10.77 -10.26
C THR A 100 3.86 -12.12 -9.91
N GLY A 101 4.58 -13.23 -10.12
CA GLY A 101 4.05 -14.58 -9.82
C GLY A 101 3.42 -14.72 -8.43
N ALA A 102 3.95 -14.00 -7.45
CA ALA A 102 3.38 -13.91 -6.10
C ALA A 102 2.05 -13.13 -6.06
N LYS A 103 1.96 -11.99 -6.77
CA LYS A 103 0.72 -11.22 -6.91
C LYS A 103 -0.35 -12.01 -7.68
N GLU A 104 0.01 -12.76 -8.71
CA GLU A 104 -0.95 -13.66 -9.38
C GLU A 104 -1.47 -14.74 -8.42
N ALA A 105 -0.60 -15.35 -7.61
CA ALA A 105 -1.00 -16.39 -6.66
C ALA A 105 -1.95 -15.88 -5.56
N LEU A 106 -1.80 -14.61 -5.16
CA LEU A 106 -2.66 -13.94 -4.19
C LEU A 106 -3.93 -13.35 -4.80
N SER A 107 -3.98 -13.19 -6.12
CA SER A 107 -5.22 -12.78 -6.78
C SER A 107 -6.30 -13.85 -6.64
N GLY A 108 -7.56 -13.43 -6.58
CA GLY A 108 -8.70 -14.32 -6.37
C GLY A 108 -9.73 -13.77 -5.39
N ALA A 109 -10.72 -14.61 -5.12
CA ALA A 109 -11.73 -14.35 -4.11
C ALA A 109 -11.15 -14.67 -2.72
N TRP A 110 -11.38 -13.77 -1.79
CA TRP A 110 -11.00 -13.85 -0.39
C TRP A 110 -12.22 -13.56 0.48
N THR A 111 -12.18 -14.07 1.71
CA THR A 111 -13.15 -13.76 2.75
C THR A 111 -12.44 -12.99 3.84
N LEU A 112 -12.83 -11.73 4.04
CA LEU A 112 -12.39 -10.92 5.16
C LEU A 112 -13.28 -11.21 6.36
N ALA A 113 -12.68 -11.51 7.50
CA ALA A 113 -13.33 -11.82 8.76
C ALA A 113 -12.88 -10.82 9.83
N TRP A 114 -13.81 -10.36 10.66
CA TRP A 114 -13.53 -9.45 11.78
C TRP A 114 -14.32 -9.88 13.03
N ASP A 115 -14.03 -9.21 14.15
CA ASP A 115 -14.59 -9.55 15.47
C ASP A 115 -14.42 -11.03 15.80
N SER A 116 -13.19 -11.53 15.65
CA SER A 116 -12.83 -12.95 15.86
C SER A 116 -13.63 -13.93 14.97
N GLY A 117 -14.02 -13.48 13.78
CA GLY A 117 -14.72 -14.31 12.79
C GLY A 117 -16.24 -14.33 12.94
N GLN A 118 -16.82 -13.51 13.81
CA GLN A 118 -18.28 -13.37 13.94
C GLN A 118 -18.91 -12.74 12.69
N HIS A 119 -18.14 -11.90 11.99
CA HIS A 119 -18.59 -11.24 10.78
C HIS A 119 -17.63 -11.50 9.63
N THR A 120 -18.18 -11.66 8.43
CA THR A 120 -17.42 -11.93 7.22
C THR A 120 -17.97 -11.16 6.03
N CYS A 121 -17.09 -10.82 5.09
CA CYS A 121 -17.47 -10.22 3.82
C CYS A 121 -16.53 -10.66 2.70
N PRO A 122 -17.02 -10.80 1.45
CA PRO A 122 -16.19 -11.17 0.33
C PRO A 122 -15.34 -9.99 -0.17
N VAL A 123 -14.08 -10.29 -0.49
CA VAL A 123 -13.11 -9.36 -1.07
C VAL A 123 -12.46 -10.03 -2.28
N GLN A 124 -12.46 -9.35 -3.42
CA GLN A 124 -11.81 -9.81 -4.64
C GLN A 124 -10.51 -9.03 -4.83
N LEU A 125 -9.39 -9.73 -4.93
CA LEU A 125 -8.11 -9.17 -5.36
C LEU A 125 -7.89 -9.55 -6.82
N THR A 126 -7.56 -8.59 -7.68
CA THR A 126 -7.21 -8.85 -9.09
C THR A 126 -5.86 -8.23 -9.42
N THR A 127 -5.17 -8.77 -10.41
CA THR A 127 -3.93 -8.22 -10.96
C THR A 127 -4.17 -7.12 -12.00
N ASP A 128 -5.42 -6.69 -12.16
CA ASP A 128 -5.74 -5.55 -13.02
C ASP A 128 -5.17 -4.28 -12.42
N ARG A 129 -4.78 -3.35 -13.29
CA ARG A 129 -4.27 -2.05 -12.86
C ARG A 129 -5.38 -1.26 -12.18
N GLY A 130 -5.24 -1.07 -10.87
CA GLY A 130 -6.03 -0.16 -10.05
C GLY A 130 -5.44 1.25 -10.02
N MET A 131 -6.13 2.14 -9.31
CA MET A 131 -5.71 3.55 -9.18
C MET A 131 -4.40 3.68 -8.36
N ASN A 132 -4.26 2.88 -7.31
CA ASN A 132 -3.13 2.87 -6.39
C ASN A 132 -2.47 1.48 -6.32
N GLY A 133 -2.27 0.86 -7.48
CA GLY A 133 -1.60 -0.43 -7.60
C GLY A 133 -2.43 -1.48 -8.31
N LEU A 134 -2.61 -2.65 -7.70
CA LEU A 134 -3.49 -3.69 -8.24
C LEU A 134 -4.93 -3.47 -7.75
N SER A 135 -5.93 -3.93 -8.50
CA SER A 135 -7.32 -3.66 -8.15
C SER A 135 -7.84 -4.58 -7.06
N ALA A 136 -8.44 -3.99 -6.02
CA ALA A 136 -9.18 -4.70 -4.99
C ALA A 136 -10.65 -4.25 -5.01
N ARG A 137 -11.56 -5.19 -4.75
CA ARG A 137 -13.00 -4.91 -4.63
C ARG A 137 -13.54 -5.61 -3.40
N ALA A 138 -14.04 -4.82 -2.46
CA ALA A 138 -14.79 -5.32 -1.33
C ALA A 138 -16.29 -5.17 -1.59
N ASP A 139 -17.08 -6.08 -1.04
CA ASP A 139 -18.53 -5.98 -1.06
C ASP A 139 -19.06 -4.91 -0.09
N VAL A 140 -20.30 -4.45 -0.32
CA VAL A 140 -20.98 -3.46 0.53
C VAL A 140 -21.22 -3.94 1.97
N SER A 141 -21.22 -5.25 2.20
CA SER A 141 -21.31 -5.85 3.54
C SER A 141 -20.04 -5.68 4.39
N CYS A 142 -18.92 -5.27 3.79
CA CYS A 142 -17.68 -5.03 4.52
C CYS A 142 -17.75 -3.76 5.38
N PRO A 143 -16.91 -3.64 6.43
CA PRO A 143 -16.71 -2.39 7.16
C PRO A 143 -16.39 -1.22 6.20
N SER A 144 -16.81 0.00 6.55
CA SER A 144 -16.69 1.18 5.68
C SER A 144 -15.28 1.40 5.13
N GLU A 145 -14.25 1.16 5.93
CA GLU A 145 -12.84 1.28 5.54
C GLU A 145 -12.43 0.26 4.47
N ILE A 146 -12.89 -0.99 4.60
CA ILE A 146 -12.63 -2.06 3.64
C ILE A 146 -13.47 -1.85 2.37
N PHE A 147 -14.72 -1.45 2.48
CA PHE A 147 -15.58 -1.13 1.33
C PHE A 147 -14.96 -0.05 0.41
N MET A 148 -14.28 0.94 1.00
CA MET A 148 -13.59 2.00 0.27
C MET A 148 -12.26 1.57 -0.34
N THR A 149 -11.79 0.35 -0.06
CA THR A 149 -10.57 -0.21 -0.64
C THR A 149 -10.75 -0.42 -2.14
N LYS A 150 -9.84 0.15 -2.94
CA LYS A 150 -9.80 0.03 -4.41
C LYS A 150 -8.46 -0.47 -4.92
N GLY A 151 -7.41 -0.36 -4.10
CA GLY A 151 -6.07 -0.79 -4.40
C GLY A 151 -5.60 -1.88 -3.44
N TRP A 152 -4.76 -2.77 -3.92
CA TRP A 152 -3.90 -3.58 -3.09
C TRP A 152 -2.50 -3.68 -3.70
N ASP A 153 -1.52 -3.93 -2.84
CA ASP A 153 -0.15 -4.22 -3.26
C ASP A 153 0.52 -5.16 -2.25
N MET A 154 1.71 -5.64 -2.59
CA MET A 154 2.56 -6.42 -1.71
C MET A 154 3.71 -5.57 -1.19
N MET A 155 3.93 -5.58 0.13
CA MET A 155 5.11 -5.01 0.76
C MET A 155 5.90 -6.13 1.43
N GLY A 156 6.91 -6.64 0.73
CA GLY A 156 7.57 -7.88 1.14
C GLY A 156 6.60 -9.06 1.04
N SER A 157 6.32 -9.72 2.17
CA SER A 157 5.33 -10.79 2.28
C SER A 157 3.92 -10.30 2.62
N ASP A 158 3.78 -9.03 2.99
CA ASP A 158 2.55 -8.50 3.56
C ASP A 158 1.65 -7.95 2.45
N ILE A 159 0.34 -8.15 2.58
CA ILE A 159 -0.66 -7.53 1.72
C ILE A 159 -1.02 -6.17 2.31
N VAL A 160 -0.95 -5.13 1.48
CA VAL A 160 -1.33 -3.77 1.84
C VAL A 160 -2.57 -3.40 1.06
N LEU A 161 -3.67 -3.13 1.77
CA LEU A 161 -4.92 -2.63 1.18
C LEU A 161 -4.92 -1.10 1.20
N GLN A 162 -5.46 -0.50 0.14
CA GLN A 162 -5.46 0.95 -0.06
C GLN A 162 -6.82 1.44 -0.53
N ASP A 163 -7.24 2.59 -0.02
CA ASP A 163 -8.46 3.26 -0.44
C ASP A 163 -8.34 3.90 -1.84
N HIS A 164 -9.43 4.54 -2.25
CA HIS A 164 -9.48 5.34 -3.49
C HIS A 164 -8.60 6.60 -3.47
N LEU A 165 -8.00 6.98 -2.34
CA LEU A 165 -7.06 8.09 -2.25
C LEU A 165 -5.60 7.60 -2.16
N GLY A 166 -5.38 6.29 -2.07
CA GLY A 166 -4.07 5.66 -1.92
C GLY A 166 -3.60 5.58 -0.47
N LYS A 167 -4.47 5.90 0.50
CA LYS A 167 -4.21 5.72 1.92
C LYS A 167 -4.30 4.23 2.25
N VAL A 168 -3.35 3.74 3.03
CA VAL A 168 -3.36 2.37 3.54
C VAL A 168 -4.51 2.18 4.52
N THR A 169 -5.41 1.26 4.22
CA THR A 169 -6.56 0.90 5.06
C THR A 169 -6.24 -0.29 5.97
N ALA A 170 -5.45 -1.24 5.48
CA ALA A 170 -5.01 -2.41 6.24
C ALA A 170 -3.61 -2.87 5.81
N ARG A 171 -2.88 -3.46 6.76
CA ARG A 171 -1.66 -4.23 6.49
C ARG A 171 -1.86 -5.63 7.05
N LEU A 172 -1.75 -6.63 6.19
CA LEU A 172 -2.06 -8.02 6.48
C LEU A 172 -0.79 -8.85 6.33
N GLN A 173 -0.43 -9.56 7.39
CA GLN A 173 0.76 -10.41 7.46
C GLN A 173 0.36 -11.88 7.28
N PRO A 174 1.20 -12.71 6.65
CA PRO A 174 0.90 -14.12 6.49
C PRO A 174 0.83 -14.82 7.86
N ALA A 175 -0.30 -15.47 8.13
CA ALA A 175 -0.53 -16.28 9.34
C ALA A 175 -0.49 -17.79 9.05
N GLY A 176 -0.62 -18.17 7.79
CA GLY A 176 -0.59 -19.56 7.35
C GLY A 176 -0.87 -19.67 5.84
N PRO A 177 -1.00 -20.89 5.32
CA PRO A 177 -1.41 -21.11 3.93
C PRO A 177 -2.76 -20.44 3.67
N ASN A 178 -2.81 -19.54 2.68
CA ASN A 178 -4.03 -18.80 2.31
C ASN A 178 -4.71 -18.05 3.47
N ALA A 179 -3.94 -17.65 4.49
CA ALA A 179 -4.45 -16.93 5.64
C ALA A 179 -3.53 -15.75 5.95
N PHE A 180 -4.11 -14.56 6.03
CA PHE A 180 -3.43 -13.35 6.45
C PHE A 180 -4.16 -12.72 7.63
N ILE A 181 -3.43 -12.16 8.57
CA ILE A 181 -3.99 -11.46 9.74
C ILE A 181 -3.43 -10.06 9.81
N GLY A 182 -4.21 -9.13 10.32
CA GLY A 182 -3.74 -7.78 10.53
C GLY A 182 -4.74 -6.96 11.30
N THR A 183 -4.55 -5.65 11.22
CA THR A 183 -5.46 -4.68 11.81
C THR A 183 -5.81 -3.61 10.80
N LEU A 184 -7.02 -3.08 10.93
CA LEU A 184 -7.44 -1.86 10.27
C LEU A 184 -6.67 -0.67 10.86
N VAL A 185 -6.21 0.22 9.99
CA VAL A 185 -5.36 1.35 10.38
C VAL A 185 -6.14 2.42 11.15
N GLU A 186 -7.42 2.61 10.83
CA GLU A 186 -8.21 3.72 11.38
C GLU A 186 -8.83 3.40 12.74
N ASN A 187 -9.29 2.17 12.97
CA ASN A 187 -9.94 1.77 14.22
C ASN A 187 -9.18 0.69 15.04
N ASN A 188 -8.02 0.21 14.58
CA ASN A 188 -7.25 -0.89 15.19
C ASN A 188 -8.03 -2.21 15.34
N GLN A 189 -9.11 -2.42 14.58
CA GLN A 189 -9.88 -3.65 14.60
C GLN A 189 -9.07 -4.79 14.00
N ALA A 190 -9.01 -5.92 14.70
CA ALA A 190 -8.37 -7.14 14.20
C ALA A 190 -9.19 -7.74 13.06
N ILE A 191 -8.51 -8.02 11.96
CA ILE A 191 -9.09 -8.61 10.75
C ILE A 191 -8.24 -9.79 10.28
N ALA A 192 -8.90 -10.73 9.63
CA ALA A 192 -8.26 -11.86 8.96
C ALA A 192 -8.78 -11.96 7.53
N LEU A 193 -7.90 -12.31 6.59
CA LEU A 193 -8.22 -12.52 5.19
C LEU A 193 -7.89 -13.97 4.84
N ASN A 194 -8.91 -14.75 4.51
CA ASN A 194 -8.80 -16.20 4.29
C ASN A 194 -9.34 -16.60 2.91
N ARG A 195 -8.76 -17.65 2.32
CA ARG A 195 -9.21 -18.26 1.06
C ARG A 195 -9.31 -19.77 1.17
#